data_AF-A0A383C4Y6-F1
#
_entry.id   AF-A0A383C4Y6-F1
#
_cell.length_a   1.000
_cell.length_b   1.000
_cell.length_c   1.000
_cell.angle_alpha   90.00
_cell.angle_beta   90.00
_cell.angle_gamma   90.00
#
_symmetry.space_group_name_H-M   'P 1'
#
loop_
_entity.id
_entity.type
_entity.pdbx_description
1 polymer ?
#
loop_
_entity_poly.entity_id
_entity_poly.type
_entity_poly.pdbx_seq_one_letter_code
_entity_poly.pdbx_strand_id
1 'polypeptide(L)'
;SFEVNSALLSRSRVFVLKPLTRKDVETVIARAISDTAHGLGNRGLVITPDARTAIAQYANGDARVALNLLDMAASVATPTQKSGVPTKIDLAFIATLIQKRALRYDKGGDEHFNIISALHKSMRNSDPDAAVYWLARMLEAGEDPLYIARRLVRFASEDIGNADPQALTIAIAAKDAVHFIGLPEGNTALAQAVIYLATATKSNAVYHAYTLAAQDAHEQVAEPVPLHLRNAPTKLMKELDF
;
A
#
# COMPACT_ATOMS: atom_id res chain seq x y z
N SER A 1 0.49 17.87 -0.31
CA SER A 1 1.28 19.10 -0.03
C SER A 1 2.46 18.85 0.93
N PHE A 2 2.53 17.70 1.61
CA PHE A 2 3.54 17.43 2.65
C PHE A 2 4.95 17.12 2.13
N GLU A 3 5.14 16.88 0.83
CA GLU A 3 6.44 16.44 0.26
C GLU A 3 6.98 17.34 -0.86
N VAL A 4 6.33 18.47 -1.14
CA VAL A 4 6.77 19.41 -2.19
C VAL A 4 7.34 20.68 -1.55
N ASN A 5 8.56 21.06 -1.93
CA ASN A 5 9.22 22.22 -1.33
C ASN A 5 8.46 23.53 -1.60
N SER A 6 8.58 24.48 -0.67
CA SER A 6 7.86 25.76 -0.71
C SER A 6 8.24 26.61 -1.93
N ALA A 7 9.49 26.50 -2.40
CA ALA A 7 9.97 27.24 -3.56
C ALA A 7 9.28 26.82 -4.86
N LEU A 8 9.00 25.52 -5.03
CA LEU A 8 8.26 24.99 -6.18
C LEU A 8 6.77 25.31 -6.08
N LEU A 9 6.18 25.20 -4.88
CA LEU A 9 4.79 25.58 -4.64
C LEU A 9 4.54 27.07 -4.95
N SER A 10 5.49 27.95 -4.64
CA SER A 10 5.38 29.39 -4.94
C SER A 10 5.32 29.73 -6.42
N ARG A 11 5.79 28.82 -7.31
CA ARG A 11 5.86 29.03 -8.77
C ARG A 11 4.97 28.06 -9.55
N SER A 12 4.20 27.22 -8.87
CA SER A 12 3.35 26.20 -9.49
C SER A 12 1.88 26.43 -9.12
N ARG A 13 0.98 26.22 -10.10
CA ARG A 13 -0.46 26.18 -9.81
C ARG A 13 -0.82 24.78 -9.33
N VAL A 14 -1.46 24.71 -8.16
CA VAL A 14 -1.96 23.46 -7.61
C VAL A 14 -3.40 23.26 -8.06
N PHE A 15 -3.67 22.12 -8.71
CA PHE A 15 -5.01 21.71 -9.08
C PHE A 15 -5.42 20.50 -8.26
N VAL A 16 -6.61 20.56 -7.66
CA VAL A 16 -7.21 19.43 -6.97
C VAL A 16 -8.04 18.65 -7.97
N LEU A 17 -7.55 17.48 -8.37
CA LEU A 17 -8.31 16.54 -9.19
C LEU A 17 -9.22 15.70 -8.30
N LYS A 18 -10.46 15.51 -8.72
CA LYS A 18 -11.41 14.62 -8.07
C LYS A 18 -11.44 13.27 -8.78
N PRO A 19 -11.71 12.17 -8.07
CA PRO A 19 -12.01 10.90 -8.71
C PRO A 19 -13.15 11.06 -9.74
N LEU A 20 -13.06 10.31 -10.83
CA LEU A 20 -14.09 10.33 -11.87
C LEU A 20 -15.41 9.76 -11.33
N THR A 21 -16.54 10.31 -11.78
CA THR A 21 -17.82 9.68 -11.49
C THR A 21 -17.97 8.39 -12.29
N ARG A 22 -18.89 7.51 -11.87
CA ARG A 22 -19.18 6.27 -12.61
C ARG A 22 -19.49 6.55 -14.09
N LYS A 23 -20.28 7.60 -14.38
CA LYS A 23 -20.64 7.99 -15.75
C LYS A 23 -19.45 8.47 -16.56
N ASP A 24 -18.50 9.17 -15.93
CA ASP A 24 -17.28 9.61 -16.60
C ASP A 24 -16.42 8.39 -16.99
N VAL A 25 -16.29 7.41 -16.09
CA VAL A 25 -15.55 6.17 -16.37
C VAL A 25 -16.24 5.34 -17.46
N GLU A 26 -17.57 5.22 -17.43
CA GLU A 26 -18.35 4.57 -18.50
C GLU A 26 -18.10 5.26 -19.87
N THR A 27 -17.97 6.59 -19.87
CA THR A 27 -17.66 7.38 -21.07
C THR A 27 -16.25 7.08 -21.59
N VAL A 28 -15.26 6.98 -20.70
CA VAL A 28 -13.89 6.60 -21.05
C VAL A 28 -13.86 5.19 -21.68
N ILE A 29 -14.57 4.23 -21.08
CA ILE A 29 -14.67 2.86 -21.61
C ILE A 29 -15.31 2.87 -23.01
N ALA A 30 -16.40 3.62 -23.19
CA ALA A 30 -17.08 3.71 -24.49
C ALA A 30 -16.18 4.30 -25.59
N ARG A 31 -15.37 5.31 -25.26
CA ARG A 31 -14.36 5.86 -26.19
C ARG A 31 -13.32 4.81 -26.55
N ALA A 32 -12.76 4.12 -25.57
CA ALA A 32 -11.75 3.10 -25.82
C ALA A 32 -12.26 1.95 -26.71
N ILE A 33 -13.53 1.57 -26.60
CA ILE A 33 -14.13 0.51 -27.43
C ILE A 33 -14.41 0.97 -28.86
N SER A 34 -14.75 2.25 -29.07
CA SER A 34 -15.12 2.78 -30.39
C SER A 34 -13.93 3.35 -31.18
N ASP A 35 -12.82 3.67 -30.52
CA ASP A 35 -11.63 4.21 -31.17
C ASP A 35 -10.91 3.12 -31.98
N THR A 36 -10.83 3.31 -33.31
CA THR A 36 -10.20 2.41 -34.27
C THR A 36 -8.70 2.70 -34.47
N ALA A 37 -8.20 3.84 -34.02
CA ALA A 37 -6.81 4.26 -34.18
C ALA A 37 -5.97 3.90 -32.95
N HIS A 38 -6.49 4.16 -31.75
CA HIS A 38 -5.77 4.00 -30.48
C HIS A 38 -6.50 3.10 -29.47
N GLY A 39 -7.67 2.58 -29.83
CA GLY A 39 -8.50 1.74 -28.98
C GLY A 39 -8.75 0.34 -29.51
N LEU A 40 -9.88 -0.23 -29.11
CA LEU A 40 -10.29 -1.60 -29.41
C LEU A 40 -11.29 -1.69 -30.57
N GLY A 41 -11.55 -0.60 -31.30
CA GLY A 41 -12.58 -0.54 -32.34
C GLY A 41 -12.40 -1.58 -33.47
N ASN A 42 -11.15 -1.95 -33.77
CA ASN A 42 -10.85 -2.96 -34.80
C ASN A 42 -10.92 -4.40 -34.29
N ARG A 43 -11.17 -4.63 -32.99
CA ARG A 43 -11.21 -5.98 -32.41
C ARG A 43 -12.58 -6.66 -32.52
N GLY A 44 -13.61 -5.97 -33.01
CA GLY A 44 -14.96 -6.55 -33.15
C GLY A 44 -15.55 -7.01 -31.82
N LEU A 45 -15.20 -6.33 -30.72
CA LEU A 45 -15.68 -6.63 -29.38
C LEU A 45 -17.02 -5.93 -29.12
N VAL A 46 -17.96 -6.64 -28.50
CA VAL A 46 -19.21 -6.05 -28.04
C VAL A 46 -19.28 -6.18 -26.53
N ILE A 47 -19.22 -5.05 -25.83
CA ILE A 47 -19.42 -5.00 -24.38
C ILE A 47 -20.88 -4.73 -24.06
N THR A 48 -21.45 -5.47 -23.12
CA THR A 48 -22.82 -5.21 -22.68
C THR A 48 -22.87 -4.01 -21.71
N PRO A 49 -24.01 -3.28 -21.63
CA PRO A 49 -24.11 -2.11 -20.75
C PRO A 49 -23.88 -2.40 -19.25
N ASP A 50 -24.33 -3.55 -18.79
CA ASP A 50 -24.12 -4.07 -17.44
C ASP A 50 -22.63 -4.41 -17.19
N ALA A 51 -21.95 -5.04 -18.15
CA ALA A 51 -20.51 -5.29 -18.07
C ALA A 51 -19.71 -3.98 -17.98
N ARG A 52 -20.05 -2.98 -18.82
CA ARG A 52 -19.43 -1.65 -18.77
C ARG A 52 -19.67 -0.97 -17.42
N THR A 53 -20.89 -1.07 -16.89
CA THR A 53 -21.23 -0.52 -15.57
C THR A 53 -20.40 -1.21 -14.47
N ALA A 54 -20.25 -2.53 -14.53
CA ALA A 54 -19.46 -3.29 -13.57
C ALA A 54 -17.96 -2.92 -13.61
N ILE A 55 -17.37 -2.74 -14.80
CA ILE A 55 -15.99 -2.25 -14.93
C ILE A 55 -15.85 -0.85 -14.31
N ALA A 56 -16.80 0.05 -14.59
CA ALA A 56 -16.76 1.41 -14.05
C ALA A 56 -16.91 1.45 -12.52
N GLN A 57 -17.76 0.58 -11.95
CA GLN A 57 -17.89 0.42 -10.49
C GLN A 57 -16.60 -0.13 -9.89
N TYR A 58 -16.03 -1.17 -10.50
CA TYR A 58 -14.78 -1.78 -10.05
C TYR A 58 -13.61 -0.78 -10.04
N ALA A 59 -13.56 0.11 -11.03
CA ALA A 59 -12.51 1.11 -11.16
C ALA A 59 -12.57 2.23 -10.10
N ASN A 60 -13.71 2.41 -9.42
CA ASN A 60 -13.93 3.37 -8.34
C ASN A 60 -13.34 4.78 -8.60
N GLY A 61 -13.53 5.28 -9.82
CA GLY A 61 -13.09 6.62 -10.23
C GLY A 61 -11.66 6.73 -10.79
N ASP A 62 -10.92 5.62 -10.92
CA ASP A 62 -9.63 5.57 -11.63
C ASP A 62 -9.79 5.00 -13.05
N ALA A 63 -9.70 5.88 -14.07
CA ALA A 63 -9.79 5.49 -15.47
C ALA A 63 -8.75 4.45 -15.90
N ARG A 64 -7.55 4.45 -15.31
CA ARG A 64 -6.47 3.51 -15.64
C ARG A 64 -6.87 2.10 -15.24
N VAL A 65 -7.48 1.94 -14.05
CA VAL A 65 -7.97 0.64 -13.56
C VAL A 65 -9.07 0.11 -14.48
N ALA A 66 -9.99 0.98 -14.92
CA ALA A 66 -11.03 0.62 -15.87
C ALA A 66 -10.47 0.14 -17.21
N LEU A 67 -9.54 0.91 -17.79
CA LEU A 67 -8.92 0.59 -19.08
C LEU A 67 -8.06 -0.68 -19.01
N ASN A 68 -7.32 -0.90 -17.92
CA ASN A 68 -6.55 -2.13 -17.74
C ASN A 68 -7.45 -3.37 -17.65
N LEU A 69 -8.59 -3.28 -16.93
CA LEU A 69 -9.54 -4.38 -16.87
C LEU A 69 -10.21 -4.63 -18.23
N LEU A 70 -10.53 -3.56 -18.96
CA LEU A 70 -11.07 -3.65 -20.31
C LEU A 70 -10.07 -4.30 -21.28
N ASP A 71 -8.80 -3.91 -21.26
CA ASP A 71 -7.76 -4.46 -22.12
C ASP A 71 -7.45 -5.92 -21.80
N MET A 72 -7.44 -6.28 -20.51
CA MET A 72 -7.36 -7.67 -20.08
C MET A 72 -8.56 -8.48 -20.60
N ALA A 73 -9.77 -7.96 -20.45
CA ALA A 73 -10.97 -8.62 -20.97
C ALA A 73 -10.89 -8.81 -22.49
N ALA A 74 -10.42 -7.80 -23.22
CA ALA A 74 -10.20 -7.85 -24.66
C ALA A 74 -9.09 -8.81 -25.10
N SER A 75 -8.09 -9.05 -24.26
CA SER A 75 -6.98 -9.98 -24.53
C SER A 75 -7.35 -11.43 -24.24
N VAL A 76 -8.19 -11.67 -23.22
CA VAL A 76 -8.72 -13.00 -22.89
C VAL A 76 -9.86 -13.38 -23.84
N ALA A 77 -10.64 -12.40 -24.30
CA ALA A 77 -11.67 -12.59 -25.30
C ALA A 77 -11.05 -13.00 -26.64
N THR A 78 -10.92 -14.31 -26.88
CA THR A 78 -10.45 -14.83 -28.16
C THR A 78 -11.50 -14.60 -29.25
N PRO A 79 -11.11 -14.04 -30.42
CA PRO A 79 -12.02 -13.95 -31.56
C PRO A 79 -12.34 -15.36 -32.07
N THR A 80 -13.61 -15.78 -31.99
CA THR A 80 -14.06 -16.95 -32.75
C THR A 80 -14.10 -16.58 -34.22
N GLN A 81 -12.98 -16.74 -34.93
CA GLN A 81 -12.83 -16.41 -36.36
C GLN A 81 -13.78 -17.17 -37.31
N LYS A 82 -14.62 -18.10 -36.81
CA LYS A 82 -15.40 -19.02 -37.66
C LYS A 82 -16.83 -18.58 -38.01
N SER A 83 -17.35 -17.45 -37.54
CA SER A 83 -18.79 -17.15 -37.76
C SER A 83 -19.19 -15.69 -37.98
N GLY A 84 -18.26 -14.73 -38.01
CA GLY A 84 -18.63 -13.31 -38.14
C GLY A 84 -19.43 -12.76 -36.94
N VAL A 85 -19.52 -13.53 -35.84
CA VAL A 85 -20.18 -13.11 -34.61
C VAL A 85 -19.16 -12.34 -33.75
N PRO A 86 -19.45 -11.10 -33.35
CA PRO A 86 -18.56 -10.32 -32.51
C PRO A 86 -18.38 -10.98 -31.14
N THR A 87 -17.15 -10.99 -30.62
CA THR A 87 -16.87 -11.56 -29.31
C THR A 87 -17.51 -10.70 -28.23
N LYS A 88 -18.45 -11.29 -27.49
CA LYS A 88 -19.26 -10.61 -26.48
C LYS A 88 -18.55 -10.65 -25.12
N ILE A 89 -18.37 -9.48 -24.52
CA ILE A 89 -17.89 -9.31 -23.15
C ILE A 89 -19.11 -8.94 -22.30
N ASP A 90 -19.64 -9.91 -21.55
CA ASP A 90 -20.81 -9.74 -20.69
C ASP A 90 -20.46 -9.65 -19.20
N LEU A 91 -21.47 -9.39 -18.37
CA LEU A 91 -21.28 -9.21 -16.93
C LEU A 91 -20.70 -10.48 -16.29
N ALA A 92 -21.09 -11.68 -16.72
CA ALA A 92 -20.55 -12.92 -16.19
C ALA A 92 -19.07 -13.07 -16.52
N PHE A 93 -18.66 -12.74 -17.75
CA PHE A 93 -17.27 -12.73 -18.17
C PHE A 93 -16.43 -11.74 -17.33
N ILE A 94 -16.93 -10.51 -17.14
CA ILE A 94 -16.26 -9.54 -16.26
C ILE A 94 -16.25 -10.00 -14.80
N ALA A 95 -17.33 -10.60 -14.30
CA ALA A 95 -17.41 -11.11 -12.94
C ALA A 95 -16.40 -12.25 -12.71
N THR A 96 -16.15 -13.13 -13.69
CA THR A 96 -15.13 -14.19 -13.55
C THR A 96 -13.70 -13.63 -13.59
N LEU A 97 -13.44 -12.61 -14.42
CA LEU A 97 -12.16 -11.89 -14.43
C LEU A 97 -11.92 -11.14 -13.12
N ILE A 98 -12.95 -10.46 -12.62
CA ILE A 98 -12.91 -9.78 -11.33
C ILE A 98 -12.80 -10.80 -10.20
N GLN A 99 -13.55 -11.90 -10.16
CA GLN A 99 -13.44 -12.91 -9.09
C GLN A 99 -12.06 -13.56 -9.04
N LYS A 100 -11.45 -13.86 -10.19
CA LYS A 100 -10.04 -14.28 -10.24
C LYS A 100 -9.09 -13.22 -9.63
N ARG A 101 -9.49 -11.95 -9.63
CA ARG A 101 -8.79 -10.81 -9.02
C ARG A 101 -9.28 -10.43 -7.60
N ALA A 102 -10.51 -10.77 -7.22
CA ALA A 102 -11.20 -10.36 -5.98
C ALA A 102 -11.13 -11.46 -4.91
N LEU A 103 -11.05 -12.74 -5.30
CA LEU A 103 -10.48 -13.78 -4.44
C LEU A 103 -9.04 -13.45 -4.02
N ARG A 104 -8.36 -12.57 -4.78
CA ARG A 104 -7.09 -11.98 -4.37
C ARG A 104 -7.26 -10.74 -3.49
N TYR A 105 -8.35 -9.97 -3.55
CA TYR A 105 -8.45 -8.70 -2.83
C TYR A 105 -9.89 -8.27 -2.50
N ASP A 106 -10.34 -8.61 -1.30
CA ASP A 106 -11.50 -7.95 -0.70
C ASP A 106 -11.04 -6.65 -0.01
N LYS A 107 -11.21 -5.52 -0.71
CA LYS A 107 -10.99 -4.16 -0.20
C LYS A 107 -12.13 -3.65 0.70
N GLY A 108 -13.10 -4.50 1.07
CA GLY A 108 -14.25 -4.18 1.92
C GLY A 108 -13.95 -3.98 3.41
N GLY A 109 -12.67 -3.89 3.80
CA GLY A 109 -12.24 -3.51 5.14
C GLY A 109 -11.54 -4.65 5.87
N ASP A 110 -12.23 -5.76 6.08
CA ASP A 110 -11.74 -6.79 7.01
C ASP A 110 -10.57 -7.58 6.45
N GLU A 111 -10.59 -7.99 5.18
CA GLU A 111 -9.58 -8.90 4.66
C GLU A 111 -8.21 -8.24 4.48
N HIS A 112 -8.20 -6.95 4.14
CA HIS A 112 -6.98 -6.15 4.18
C HIS A 112 -6.33 -6.17 5.59
N PHE A 113 -7.14 -5.94 6.64
CA PHE A 113 -6.67 -5.98 8.02
C PHE A 113 -6.28 -7.40 8.46
N ASN A 114 -6.99 -8.42 7.99
CA ASN A 114 -6.68 -9.82 8.28
C ASN A 114 -5.32 -10.21 7.70
N ILE A 115 -5.06 -9.88 6.42
CA ILE A 115 -3.81 -10.26 5.75
C ILE A 115 -2.62 -9.51 6.35
N ILE A 116 -2.72 -8.19 6.59
CA ILE A 116 -1.62 -7.46 7.23
C ILE A 116 -1.39 -7.95 8.66
N SER A 117 -2.45 -8.33 9.37
CA SER A 117 -2.34 -8.91 10.71
C SER A 117 -1.67 -10.28 10.66
N ALA A 118 -2.01 -11.11 9.68
CA ALA A 118 -1.39 -12.41 9.45
C ALA A 118 0.11 -12.25 9.14
N LEU A 119 0.50 -11.29 8.30
CA LEU A 119 1.90 -10.94 8.06
C LEU A 119 2.66 -10.62 9.36
N HIS A 120 2.10 -9.75 10.24
CA HIS A 120 2.76 -9.41 11.52
C HIS A 120 2.86 -10.61 12.44
N LYS A 121 1.79 -11.39 12.57
CA LYS A 121 1.76 -12.56 13.44
C LYS A 121 2.75 -13.63 12.97
N SER A 122 2.84 -13.87 11.66
CA SER A 122 3.85 -14.76 11.09
C SER A 122 5.27 -14.29 11.39
N MET A 123 5.59 -13.01 11.18
CA MET A 123 6.89 -12.48 11.55
C MET A 123 7.16 -12.59 13.06
N ARG A 124 6.18 -12.27 13.91
CA ARG A 124 6.28 -12.33 15.39
C ARG A 124 6.51 -13.74 15.89
N ASN A 125 5.88 -14.73 15.25
CA ASN A 125 6.06 -16.15 15.54
C ASN A 125 7.31 -16.75 14.88
N SER A 126 8.12 -15.92 14.23
CA SER A 126 9.33 -16.30 13.52
C SER A 126 9.11 -17.35 12.43
N ASP A 127 8.02 -17.22 11.68
CA ASP A 127 7.67 -18.04 10.51
C ASP A 127 7.92 -17.25 9.21
N PRO A 128 9.12 -17.36 8.61
CA PRO A 128 9.47 -16.62 7.40
C PRO A 128 8.67 -17.07 6.17
N ASP A 129 8.32 -18.36 6.08
CA ASP A 129 7.59 -18.91 4.94
C ASP A 129 6.17 -18.35 4.89
N ALA A 130 5.44 -18.40 6.00
CA ALA A 130 4.11 -17.82 6.10
C ALA A 130 4.15 -16.29 5.94
N ALA A 131 5.17 -15.62 6.49
CA ALA A 131 5.31 -14.18 6.35
C ALA A 131 5.47 -13.75 4.88
N VAL A 132 6.35 -14.41 4.11
CA VAL A 132 6.52 -14.13 2.68
C VAL A 132 5.25 -14.46 1.90
N TYR A 133 4.53 -15.53 2.25
CA TYR A 133 3.25 -15.86 1.64
C TYR A 133 2.23 -14.73 1.81
N TRP A 134 2.06 -14.20 3.02
CA TRP A 134 1.13 -13.10 3.27
C TRP A 134 1.55 -11.81 2.57
N LEU A 135 2.85 -11.50 2.54
CA LEU A 135 3.39 -10.39 1.74
C LEU A 135 3.00 -10.53 0.26
N ALA A 136 3.27 -11.69 -0.34
CA ALA A 136 2.96 -11.95 -1.74
C ALA A 136 1.46 -11.81 -2.00
N ARG A 137 0.61 -12.36 -1.12
CA ARG A 137 -0.85 -12.18 -1.19
C ARG A 137 -1.24 -10.71 -1.21
N MET A 138 -0.64 -9.85 -0.40
CA MET A 138 -0.93 -8.40 -0.41
C MET A 138 -0.49 -7.73 -1.71
N LEU A 139 0.74 -8.00 -2.17
CA LEU A 139 1.29 -7.36 -3.38
C LEU A 139 0.53 -7.77 -4.64
N GLU A 140 0.27 -9.07 -4.79
CA GLU A 140 -0.49 -9.65 -5.93
C GLU A 140 -1.95 -9.20 -5.96
N ALA A 141 -2.46 -8.76 -4.82
CA ALA A 141 -3.78 -8.20 -4.68
C ALA A 141 -3.84 -6.71 -5.02
N GLY A 142 -2.69 -6.03 -5.09
CA GLY A 142 -2.57 -4.60 -5.40
C GLY A 142 -2.62 -3.70 -4.17
N GLU A 143 -2.11 -4.19 -3.04
CA GLU A 143 -1.83 -3.38 -1.86
C GLU A 143 -0.81 -2.29 -2.15
N ASP A 144 -0.95 -1.14 -1.48
CA ASP A 144 0.10 -0.11 -1.50
C ASP A 144 1.38 -0.68 -0.87
N PRO A 145 2.49 -0.82 -1.63
CA PRO A 145 3.72 -1.39 -1.08
C PRO A 145 4.32 -0.49 0.01
N LEU A 146 4.05 0.82 0.00
CA LEU A 146 4.47 1.72 1.07
C LEU A 146 3.64 1.52 2.35
N TYR A 147 2.40 1.04 2.25
CA TYR A 147 1.62 0.62 3.41
C TYR A 147 2.28 -0.56 4.12
N ILE A 148 2.70 -1.57 3.34
CA ILE A 148 3.43 -2.71 3.88
C ILE A 148 4.74 -2.24 4.51
N ALA A 149 5.52 -1.42 3.80
CA ALA A 149 6.80 -0.90 4.29
C ALA A 149 6.67 -0.14 5.63
N ARG A 150 5.66 0.72 5.79
CA ARG A 150 5.36 1.41 7.06
C ARG A 150 5.16 0.41 8.20
N ARG A 151 4.48 -0.68 7.91
CA ARG A 151 4.21 -1.72 8.90
C ARG A 151 5.46 -2.54 9.26
N LEU A 152 6.35 -2.81 8.29
CA LEU A 152 7.65 -3.44 8.55
C LEU A 152 8.54 -2.55 9.43
N VAL A 153 8.58 -1.24 9.18
CA VAL A 153 9.30 -0.26 10.01
C VAL A 153 8.77 -0.27 11.44
N ARG A 154 7.44 -0.30 11.60
CA ARG A 154 6.84 -0.42 12.93
C ARG A 154 7.26 -1.71 13.63
N PHE A 155 7.14 -2.85 12.95
CA PHE A 155 7.53 -4.16 13.47
C PHE A 155 8.99 -4.20 13.93
N ALA A 156 9.92 -3.62 13.16
CA ALA A 156 11.33 -3.56 13.52
C ALA A 156 11.58 -2.89 14.89
N SER A 157 10.86 -1.80 15.19
CA SER A 157 10.99 -1.10 16.47
C SER A 157 10.17 -1.70 17.62
N GLU A 158 9.06 -2.36 17.31
CA GLU A 158 8.09 -2.88 18.30
C GLU A 158 8.38 -4.30 18.73
N ASP A 159 8.70 -5.18 17.77
CA ASP A 159 8.77 -6.63 17.98
C ASP A 159 10.21 -7.17 17.99
N ILE A 160 11.19 -6.36 17.57
CA ILE A 160 12.63 -6.70 17.57
C ILE A 160 13.42 -5.72 18.46
N GLY A 161 13.24 -4.42 18.23
CA GLY A 161 13.86 -3.37 19.03
C GLY A 161 15.39 -3.53 19.12
N ASN A 162 15.93 -3.42 20.34
CA ASN A 162 17.37 -3.52 20.57
C ASN A 162 17.91 -4.96 20.62
N ALA A 163 17.07 -5.99 20.46
CA ALA A 163 17.59 -7.35 20.30
C ALA A 163 18.34 -7.50 18.97
N ASP A 164 17.97 -6.71 17.96
CA ASP A 164 18.72 -6.52 16.73
C ASP A 164 18.41 -5.14 16.10
N PRO A 165 19.22 -4.11 16.40
CA PRO A 165 19.01 -2.76 15.89
C PRO A 165 19.06 -2.64 14.35
N GLN A 166 19.68 -3.59 13.65
CA GLN A 166 19.77 -3.54 12.18
C GLN A 166 18.41 -3.75 11.50
N ALA A 167 17.45 -4.36 12.19
CA ALA A 167 16.09 -4.56 11.68
C ALA A 167 15.45 -3.26 11.18
N LEU A 168 15.63 -2.14 11.91
CA LEU A 168 15.07 -0.86 11.53
C LEU A 168 15.73 -0.31 10.27
N THR A 169 17.06 -0.39 10.19
CA THR A 169 17.83 0.04 9.01
C THR A 169 17.41 -0.73 7.77
N ILE A 170 17.23 -2.05 7.87
CA ILE A 170 16.81 -2.91 6.77
C ILE A 170 15.38 -2.58 6.31
N ALA A 171 14.45 -2.35 7.25
CA ALA A 171 13.09 -1.96 6.91
C ALA A 171 13.03 -0.60 6.17
N ILE A 172 13.86 0.37 6.59
CA ILE A 172 13.99 1.67 5.92
C ILE A 172 14.61 1.51 4.52
N ALA A 173 15.68 0.73 4.39
CA ALA A 173 16.32 0.46 3.11
C ALA A 173 15.36 -0.22 2.12
N ALA A 174 14.55 -1.18 2.58
CA ALA A 174 13.52 -1.81 1.75
C ALA A 174 12.43 -0.82 1.31
N LYS A 175 11.99 0.07 2.22
CA LYS A 175 11.07 1.17 1.88
C LYS A 175 11.67 2.08 0.81
N ASP A 176 12.94 2.46 0.94
CA ASP A 176 13.60 3.35 -0.02
C ASP A 176 13.82 2.67 -1.36
N ALA A 177 14.19 1.38 -1.37
CA ALA A 177 14.29 0.59 -2.59
C ALA A 177 12.95 0.55 -3.33
N VAL A 178 11.85 0.20 -2.65
CA VAL A 178 10.49 0.19 -3.22
C VAL A 178 10.10 1.56 -3.77
N HIS A 179 10.37 2.63 -3.02
CA HIS A 179 10.03 3.97 -3.46
C HIS A 179 10.84 4.40 -4.69
N PHE A 180 12.11 4.00 -4.76
CA PHE A 180 13.02 4.36 -5.84
C PHE A 180 12.77 3.57 -7.13
N ILE A 181 12.63 2.24 -7.04
CA ILE A 181 12.51 1.37 -8.23
C ILE A 181 11.06 1.00 -8.59
N GLY A 182 10.11 1.13 -7.66
CA GLY A 182 8.72 0.76 -7.87
C GLY A 182 8.47 -0.75 -7.91
N LEU A 183 7.24 -1.14 -8.26
CA LEU A 183 6.86 -2.54 -8.53
C LEU A 183 6.87 -2.80 -10.05
N PRO A 184 7.19 -4.02 -10.53
CA PRO A 184 7.35 -5.25 -9.74
C PRO A 184 8.70 -5.42 -9.02
N GLU A 185 9.79 -4.78 -9.44
CA GLU A 185 11.15 -5.08 -8.97
C GLU A 185 11.34 -4.89 -7.45
N GLY A 186 10.67 -3.90 -6.85
CA GLY A 186 10.70 -3.61 -5.41
C GLY A 186 10.07 -4.70 -4.52
N ASN A 187 9.36 -5.67 -5.08
CA ASN A 187 8.78 -6.77 -4.29
C ASN A 187 9.87 -7.59 -3.57
N THR A 188 11.03 -7.76 -4.20
CA THR A 188 12.16 -8.54 -3.65
C THR A 188 12.79 -7.83 -2.46
N ALA A 189 12.86 -6.50 -2.47
CA ALA A 189 13.34 -5.71 -1.33
C ALA A 189 12.42 -5.86 -0.11
N LEU A 190 11.09 -5.86 -0.31
CA LEU A 190 10.13 -6.13 0.76
C LEU A 190 10.24 -7.57 1.26
N ALA A 191 10.38 -8.54 0.36
CA ALA A 191 10.53 -9.95 0.74
C ALA A 191 11.81 -10.17 1.56
N GLN A 192 12.92 -9.57 1.15
CA GLN A 192 14.18 -9.60 1.89
C GLN A 192 14.01 -9.05 3.31
N ALA A 193 13.35 -7.90 3.46
CA ALA A 193 13.08 -7.33 4.78
C ALA A 193 12.15 -8.21 5.61
N VAL A 194 11.07 -8.75 5.04
CA VAL A 194 10.14 -9.65 5.75
C VAL A 194 10.86 -10.89 6.28
N ILE A 195 11.69 -11.54 5.46
CA ILE A 195 12.47 -12.73 5.87
C ILE A 195 13.44 -12.38 7.00
N TYR A 196 14.11 -11.24 6.89
CA TYR A 196 15.00 -10.76 7.95
C TYR A 196 14.25 -10.54 9.26
N LEU A 197 13.15 -9.79 9.22
CA LEU A 197 12.34 -9.47 10.41
C LEU A 197 11.71 -10.72 11.03
N ALA A 198 11.31 -11.70 10.22
CA ALA A 198 10.80 -12.98 10.70
C ALA A 198 11.88 -13.78 11.43
N THR A 199 13.12 -13.80 10.94
CA THR A 199 14.20 -14.60 11.53
C THR A 199 14.99 -13.89 12.65
N ALA A 200 14.85 -12.58 12.79
CA ALA A 200 15.50 -11.79 13.84
C ALA A 200 15.02 -12.17 15.26
N THR A 201 15.91 -11.99 16.25
CA THR A 201 15.58 -12.16 17.68
C THR A 201 14.48 -11.19 18.09
N LYS A 202 13.41 -11.70 18.71
CA LYS A 202 12.26 -10.88 19.12
C LYS A 202 12.49 -10.25 20.49
N SER A 203 12.16 -8.97 20.62
CA SER A 203 12.09 -8.27 21.90
C SER A 203 11.18 -7.06 21.77
N ASN A 204 10.16 -7.02 22.62
CA ASN A 204 9.27 -5.86 22.75
C ASN A 204 9.68 -4.92 23.89
N ALA A 205 10.89 -5.09 24.45
CA ALA A 205 11.34 -4.33 25.62
C ALA A 205 11.34 -2.81 25.38
N VAL A 206 11.73 -2.36 24.18
CA VAL A 206 11.71 -0.94 23.80
C VAL A 206 10.27 -0.40 23.78
N TYR A 207 9.35 -1.14 23.16
CA TYR A 207 7.94 -0.77 23.11
C TYR A 207 7.31 -0.72 24.50
N HIS A 208 7.60 -1.73 25.34
CA HIS A 208 7.09 -1.80 26.70
C HIS A 208 7.63 -0.66 27.57
N ALA A 209 8.94 -0.40 27.53
CA ALA A 209 9.57 0.68 28.29
C ALA A 209 8.99 2.05 27.96
N TYR A 210 8.81 2.36 26.67
CA TYR A 210 8.18 3.62 26.26
C TYR A 210 6.72 3.70 26.69
N THR A 211 5.96 2.61 26.55
CA THR A 211 4.54 2.59 26.91
C THR A 211 4.34 2.87 28.40
N LEU A 212 5.14 2.25 29.27
CA LEU A 212 5.10 2.50 30.71
C LEU A 212 5.50 3.94 31.05
N ALA A 213 6.61 4.45 30.49
CA ALA A 213 7.04 5.82 30.74
C ALA A 213 6.03 6.87 30.24
N ALA A 214 5.38 6.62 29.10
CA ALA A 214 4.33 7.49 28.57
C ALA A 214 3.08 7.47 29.45
N GLN A 215 2.72 6.31 30.01
CA GLN A 215 1.64 6.18 30.97
C GLN A 215 1.93 6.98 32.25
N ASP A 216 3.12 6.79 32.85
CA ASP A 216 3.53 7.55 34.04
C ASP A 216 3.48 9.07 33.79
N ALA A 217 3.93 9.53 32.63
CA ALA A 217 3.87 10.94 32.26
C ALA A 217 2.44 11.50 32.11
N HIS A 218 1.43 10.66 31.88
CA HIS A 218 0.01 11.06 31.80
C HIS A 218 -0.70 10.96 33.16
N GLU A 219 -0.34 9.97 33.98
CA GLU A 219 -1.05 9.62 35.21
C GLU A 219 -0.43 10.24 36.48
N GLN A 220 0.88 10.49 36.48
CA GLN A 220 1.59 11.00 37.67
C GLN A 220 1.66 12.52 37.69
N VAL A 221 2.05 13.07 38.85
CA VAL A 221 2.31 14.50 39.02
C VAL A 221 3.47 14.90 38.11
N ALA A 222 3.30 15.99 37.37
CA ALA A 222 4.32 16.56 36.50
C ALA A 222 5.42 17.26 37.34
N GLU A 223 6.24 16.46 38.02
CA GLU A 223 7.40 16.93 38.77
C GLU A 223 8.36 17.72 37.87
N PRO A 224 8.94 18.83 38.35
CA PRO A 224 9.89 19.59 37.57
C PRO A 224 11.18 18.78 37.38
N VAL A 225 11.87 19.01 36.26
CA VAL A 225 13.18 18.39 36.00
C VAL A 225 14.12 18.62 37.20
N PRO A 226 14.76 17.58 37.77
CA PRO A 226 15.70 17.71 38.88
C PRO A 226 16.80 18.73 38.59
N LEU A 227 17.21 19.51 39.59
CA LEU A 227 18.13 20.65 39.40
C LEU A 227 19.41 20.26 38.66
N HIS A 228 20.06 19.15 39.04
CA HIS A 228 21.30 18.65 38.41
C HIS A 228 21.13 18.15 36.96
N LEU A 229 19.89 18.00 36.47
CA LEU A 229 19.57 17.64 35.07
C LEU A 229 19.13 18.86 34.25
N ARG A 230 18.92 20.02 34.88
CA ARG A 230 18.55 21.24 34.15
C ARG A 230 19.75 21.75 33.37
N ASN A 231 19.48 22.40 32.25
CA ASN A 231 20.51 23.18 31.58
C ASN A 231 20.96 24.31 32.53
N ALA A 232 22.26 24.50 32.72
CA ALA A 232 22.83 25.55 33.57
C ALA A 232 23.40 26.69 32.70
N PRO A 233 22.57 27.63 32.21
CA PRO A 233 22.98 28.61 31.21
C PRO A 233 23.82 29.76 31.77
N THR A 234 23.94 29.94 33.10
CA THR A 234 24.62 31.11 33.68
C THR A 234 25.70 30.75 34.71
N LYS A 235 26.73 31.61 34.84
CA LYS A 235 27.80 31.46 35.83
C LYS A 235 27.29 31.45 37.27
N LEU A 236 26.27 32.27 37.57
CA LEU A 236 25.63 32.32 38.89
C LEU A 236 25.02 30.97 39.29
N MET A 237 24.43 30.26 38.31
CA MET A 237 23.90 28.91 38.55
C MET A 237 25.03 27.89 38.78
N LYS A 238 26.21 28.06 38.18
CA LYS A 238 27.36 27.17 38.47
C LYS A 238 28.02 27.44 39.83
N GLU A 239 28.03 28.69 40.29
CA GLU A 239 28.70 29.11 41.54
C GLU A 239 27.90 28.77 42.81
N LEU A 240 26.61 28.47 42.68
CA LEU A 240 25.72 28.13 43.79
C LEU A 240 25.59 26.60 44.00
N ASP A 241 26.53 25.80 43.48
CA ASP A 241 26.51 24.32 43.51
C ASP A 241 25.18 23.72 43.02
N PHE A 242 24.67 24.24 41.89
CA PHE A 242 23.56 23.64 41.13
C PHE A 242 24.06 22.59 40.13
#